data_AF-A0A454WI35-F1
#
_entry.id   AF-A0A454WI35-F1
#
_cell.length_a   1.000
_cell.length_b   1.000
_cell.length_c   1.000
_cell.angle_alpha   90.00
_cell.angle_beta   90.00
_cell.angle_gamma   90.00
#
_symmetry.space_group_name_H-M   'P 1'
#
loop_
_entity.id
_entity.type
_entity.pdbx_description
1 polymer ?
#
loop_
_entity_poly.entity_id
_entity_poly.type
_entity_poly.pdbx_seq_one_letter_code
_entity_poly.pdbx_strand_id
1 'polypeptide(L)'
;MKLSLRSVRNTYTPGQTPTFELTARNTSAADCKVDLGPEHAVFTITPAEGEDAYWSSDDCVKGAGSLRYRVAAGSGITYTVKWDRKPSAPECGTPPAGSAKAGTYLVEAKAEGFEKVRTSFVLKND
;
A
#
# COMPACT_ATOMS: atom_id res chain seq x y z
N MET A 1 14.30 12.93 -2.32
CA MET A 1 12.91 12.57 -1.98
C MET A 1 12.93 11.50 -0.90
N LYS A 2 11.91 11.42 -0.05
CA LYS A 2 11.75 10.33 0.93
C LYS A 2 10.34 9.76 0.89
N LEU A 3 10.22 8.43 0.90
CA LEU A 3 8.94 7.75 1.12
C LEU A 3 8.77 7.37 2.58
N SER A 4 7.52 7.36 3.01
CA SER A 4 7.12 6.83 4.31
C SER A 4 5.74 6.20 4.18
N LEU A 5 5.56 5.03 4.78
CA LEU A 5 4.31 4.27 4.77
C LEU A 5 3.79 4.17 6.20
N ARG A 6 2.50 4.45 6.39
CA ARG A 6 1.81 4.20 7.65
C ARG A 6 0.46 3.53 7.42
N SER A 7 0.03 2.73 8.37
CA SER A 7 -1.38 2.37 8.50
C SER A 7 -2.10 3.48 9.26
N VAL A 8 -3.30 3.87 8.80
CA VAL A 8 -4.10 4.91 9.45
C VAL A 8 -4.50 4.50 10.87
N ARG A 9 -4.69 3.20 11.11
CA ARG A 9 -4.86 2.61 12.45
C ARG A 9 -3.87 1.47 12.64
N ASN A 10 -3.36 1.31 13.86
CA ASN A 10 -2.56 0.14 14.19
C ASN A 10 -3.40 -1.14 14.27
N THR A 11 -4.72 -1.00 14.49
CA THR A 11 -5.62 -2.14 14.68
C THR A 11 -6.98 -1.87 14.04
N TYR A 12 -7.53 -2.91 13.39
CA TYR A 12 -8.84 -2.88 12.75
C TYR A 12 -9.73 -4.02 13.26
N THR A 13 -10.91 -3.69 13.77
CA THR A 13 -11.95 -4.66 14.17
C THR A 13 -12.67 -5.22 12.94
N PRO A 14 -13.44 -6.31 13.04
CA PRO A 14 -14.31 -6.75 11.95
C PRO A 14 -15.14 -5.59 11.37
N GLY A 15 -15.31 -5.58 10.05
CA GLY A 15 -16.02 -4.52 9.31
C GLY A 15 -15.22 -3.23 9.03
N GLN A 16 -14.12 -2.96 9.72
CA GLN A 16 -13.27 -1.80 9.41
C GLN A 16 -12.38 -2.07 8.20
N THR A 17 -12.34 -1.16 7.25
CA THR A 17 -11.47 -1.24 6.06
C THR A 17 -10.04 -0.79 6.40
N PRO A 18 -9.02 -1.66 6.35
CA PRO A 18 -7.63 -1.24 6.44
C PRO A 18 -7.30 -0.15 5.41
N THR A 19 -6.67 0.92 5.90
CA THR A 19 -6.30 2.08 5.09
C THR A 19 -4.84 2.43 5.34
N PHE A 20 -4.09 2.59 4.26
CA PHE A 20 -2.65 2.82 4.27
C PHE A 20 -2.33 4.11 3.52
N GLU A 21 -1.37 4.86 4.04
CA GLU A 21 -0.96 6.14 3.49
C GLU A 21 0.53 6.09 3.15
N LEU A 22 0.83 6.25 1.86
CA LEU A 22 2.17 6.43 1.35
C LEU A 22 2.41 7.92 1.12
N THR A 23 3.37 8.48 1.85
CA THR A 23 3.73 9.89 1.75
C THR A 23 5.07 10.05 1.05
N ALA A 24 5.09 10.83 -0.02
CA ALA A 24 6.31 11.26 -0.71
C ALA A 24 6.65 12.70 -0.31
N ARG A 25 7.78 12.87 0.40
CA ARG A 25 8.25 14.17 0.92
C ARG A 25 9.45 14.68 0.13
N ASN A 26 9.32 15.88 -0.45
CA ASN A 26 10.41 16.57 -1.14
C ASN A 26 11.23 17.38 -0.16
N THR A 27 12.46 16.94 0.05
CA THR A 27 13.45 17.62 0.91
C THR A 27 14.49 18.40 0.10
N SER A 28 14.34 18.44 -1.23
CA SER A 28 15.24 19.20 -2.11
C SER A 28 14.72 20.61 -2.36
N ALA A 29 15.57 21.45 -2.94
CA ALA A 29 15.24 22.83 -3.31
C ALA A 29 14.50 22.95 -4.66
N ALA A 30 14.32 21.84 -5.39
CA ALA A 30 13.67 21.81 -6.70
C ALA A 30 12.42 20.93 -6.68
N ASP A 31 11.48 21.21 -7.58
CA ASP A 31 10.28 20.38 -7.76
C ASP A 31 10.65 18.98 -8.25
N CYS A 32 10.01 17.97 -7.68
CA CYS A 32 10.18 16.57 -8.07
C CYS A 32 8.90 16.03 -8.72
N LYS A 33 9.04 15.03 -9.59
CA LYS A 33 7.92 14.24 -10.11
C LYS A 33 7.98 12.85 -9.52
N VAL A 34 6.83 12.30 -9.16
CA VAL A 34 6.69 10.93 -8.68
C VAL A 34 5.42 10.33 -9.24
N ASP A 35 5.46 9.04 -9.58
CA ASP A 35 4.28 8.27 -9.94
C ASP A 35 3.93 7.35 -8.77
N LEU A 36 2.76 7.57 -8.17
CA LEU A 36 2.24 6.75 -7.07
C LEU A 36 1.06 5.89 -7.51
N GLY A 37 0.87 5.72 -8.82
CA GLY A 37 -0.12 4.82 -9.37
C GLY A 37 0.26 3.36 -9.11
N PRO A 38 -0.71 2.45 -9.07
CA PRO A 38 -0.47 1.05 -8.73
C PRO A 38 0.47 0.30 -9.69
N GLU A 39 0.74 0.80 -10.90
CA GLU A 39 1.77 0.24 -11.81
C GLU A 39 3.20 0.64 -11.42
N HIS A 40 3.38 1.72 -10.65
CA HIS A 40 4.69 2.28 -10.32
C HIS A 40 5.00 2.30 -8.82
N ALA A 41 3.97 2.28 -7.97
CA ALA A 41 4.05 2.20 -6.52
C ALA A 41 3.17 1.05 -6.01
N VAL A 42 3.75 -0.15 -5.98
CA VAL A 42 3.07 -1.39 -5.63
C VAL A 42 3.00 -1.55 -4.11
N PHE A 43 1.80 -1.82 -3.60
CA PHE A 43 1.56 -2.18 -2.21
C PHE A 43 1.31 -3.67 -2.11
N THR A 44 1.99 -4.32 -1.17
CA THR A 44 1.85 -5.75 -0.91
C THR A 44 1.51 -5.98 0.56
N ILE A 45 0.55 -6.85 0.84
CA ILE A 45 0.13 -7.23 2.18
C ILE A 45 0.44 -8.70 2.41
N THR A 46 1.19 -8.98 3.47
CA THR A 46 1.66 -10.32 3.83
C THR A 46 1.29 -10.63 5.29
N PRO A 47 0.72 -11.80 5.61
CA PRO A 47 0.54 -12.22 7.00
C PRO A 47 1.91 -12.35 7.67
N ALA A 48 2.08 -11.88 8.91
CA ALA A 48 3.39 -11.88 9.57
C ALA A 48 3.95 -13.31 9.80
N GLU A 49 3.08 -14.32 9.84
CA GLU A 49 3.44 -15.73 10.00
C GLU A 49 3.64 -16.45 8.66
N GLY A 50 3.49 -15.76 7.52
CA GLY A 50 3.62 -16.31 6.18
C GLY A 50 4.65 -15.55 5.34
N GLU A 51 5.09 -16.20 4.26
CA GLU A 51 6.03 -15.60 3.30
C GLU A 51 5.31 -15.10 2.04
N ASP A 52 4.17 -15.72 1.70
CA ASP A 52 3.40 -15.39 0.50
C ASP A 52 2.57 -14.12 0.67
N ALA A 53 2.57 -13.29 -0.37
CA ALA A 53 1.68 -12.14 -0.45
C ALA A 53 0.22 -12.61 -0.42
N TYR A 54 -0.56 -12.03 0.50
CA TYR A 54 -2.00 -12.25 0.55
C TYR A 54 -2.73 -11.35 -0.44
N TRP A 55 -2.21 -10.15 -0.66
CA TRP A 55 -2.76 -9.18 -1.59
C TRP A 55 -1.68 -8.27 -2.17
N SER A 56 -1.83 -7.87 -3.43
CA SER A 56 -1.02 -6.85 -4.09
C SER A 56 -1.88 -5.85 -4.86
N SER A 57 -1.47 -4.58 -4.88
CA SER A 57 -2.23 -3.51 -5.57
C SER A 57 -2.16 -3.58 -7.08
N ASP A 58 -1.14 -4.24 -7.64
CA ASP A 58 -0.89 -4.39 -9.07
C ASP A 58 -1.46 -5.69 -9.66
N ASP A 59 -1.89 -6.63 -8.81
CA ASP A 59 -2.46 -7.91 -9.24
C ASP A 59 -3.66 -7.74 -10.19
N CYS A 60 -4.47 -6.69 -9.97
CA CYS A 60 -5.52 -6.31 -10.90
C CYS A 60 -5.77 -4.80 -10.86
N VAL A 61 -4.95 -4.06 -11.60
CA VAL A 61 -5.08 -2.61 -11.74
C VAL A 61 -6.40 -2.27 -12.44
N LYS A 62 -7.29 -1.59 -11.71
CA LYS A 62 -8.53 -1.02 -12.25
C LYS A 62 -8.41 0.50 -12.33
N GLY A 63 -8.73 1.07 -13.49
CA GLY A 63 -8.64 2.52 -13.71
C GLY A 63 -7.23 2.95 -14.13
N ALA A 64 -6.81 4.15 -13.69
CA ALA A 64 -5.50 4.68 -14.05
C ALA A 64 -4.39 3.94 -13.28
N GLY A 65 -3.50 3.26 -14.00
CA GLY A 65 -2.36 2.57 -13.41
C GLY A 65 -1.18 3.48 -13.07
N SER A 66 -1.08 4.63 -13.72
CA SER A 66 -0.18 5.73 -13.37
C SER A 66 -0.93 6.88 -12.67
N LEU A 67 -0.36 7.41 -11.59
CA LEU A 67 -0.80 8.60 -10.88
C LEU A 67 0.40 9.52 -10.66
N ARG A 68 0.63 10.42 -11.61
CA ARG A 68 1.80 11.31 -11.62
C ARG A 68 1.51 12.59 -10.85
N TYR A 69 2.39 12.90 -9.92
CA TYR A 69 2.32 14.09 -9.10
C TYR A 69 3.58 14.94 -9.24
N ARG A 70 3.39 16.25 -9.24
CA ARG A 70 4.46 17.21 -8.94
C ARG A 70 4.49 17.45 -7.43
N VAL A 71 5.64 17.22 -6.80
CA VAL A 71 5.88 17.51 -5.39
C VAL A 71 6.79 18.73 -5.31
N ALA A 72 6.22 19.87 -4.95
CA ALA A 72 6.98 21.11 -4.81
C ALA A 72 8.12 20.99 -3.80
N ALA A 73 9.16 21.81 -3.94
CA ALA A 73 10.25 21.90 -2.97
C ALA A 73 9.73 22.03 -1.53
N GLY A 74 10.33 21.29 -0.58
CA GLY A 74 9.95 21.27 0.84
C GLY A 74 8.59 20.61 1.19
N SER A 75 7.77 20.29 0.18
CA SER A 75 6.38 19.84 0.35
C SER A 75 6.25 18.31 0.36
N GLY A 76 5.03 17.80 0.54
CA GLY A 76 4.73 16.38 0.44
C GLY A 76 3.33 16.12 -0.10
N ILE A 77 3.16 14.92 -0.64
CA ILE A 77 1.86 14.38 -1.07
C ILE A 77 1.62 13.05 -0.40
N THR A 78 0.34 12.71 -0.19
CA THR A 78 -0.06 11.44 0.40
C THR A 78 -1.01 10.72 -0.54
N TYR A 79 -0.65 9.49 -0.90
CA TYR A 79 -1.48 8.55 -1.63
C TYR A 79 -2.09 7.55 -0.65
N THR A 80 -3.40 7.29 -0.78
CA THR A 80 -4.16 6.44 0.14
C THR A 80 -4.60 5.17 -0.57
N VAL A 81 -4.27 4.02 0.00
CA VAL A 81 -4.74 2.70 -0.44
C VAL A 81 -5.69 2.15 0.60
N LYS A 82 -6.84 1.67 0.14
CA LYS A 82 -7.81 0.94 0.96
C LYS A 82 -7.83 -0.51 0.50
N TRP A 83 -7.80 -1.42 1.47
CA TRP A 83 -7.87 -2.84 1.20
C TRP A 83 -9.13 -3.42 1.84
N ASP A 84 -9.91 -4.19 1.09
CA ASP A 84 -11.20 -4.73 1.54
C ASP A 84 -11.07 -6.07 2.29
N ARG A 85 -9.83 -6.45 2.66
CA ARG A 85 -9.47 -7.72 3.31
C ARG A 85 -9.59 -8.96 2.42
N LYS A 86 -9.85 -8.82 1.13
CA LYS A 86 -9.87 -9.97 0.22
C LYS A 86 -8.47 -10.26 -0.33
N PRO A 87 -8.14 -11.53 -0.59
CA PRO A 87 -6.92 -11.84 -1.31
C PRO A 87 -7.03 -11.39 -2.77
N SER A 88 -5.90 -11.20 -3.43
CA SER A 88 -5.83 -10.97 -4.88
C SER A 88 -5.10 -12.11 -5.57
N ALA A 89 -5.16 -12.11 -6.90
CA ALA A 89 -4.40 -13.01 -7.75
C ALA A 89 -3.79 -12.21 -8.91
N PRO A 90 -2.54 -12.48 -9.30
CA PRO A 90 -1.88 -11.80 -10.41
C PRO A 90 -2.69 -11.87 -11.71
N GLU A 91 -2.44 -10.91 -12.61
CA GLU A 91 -3.03 -10.86 -13.95
C GLU A 91 -4.57 -10.88 -13.95
N CYS A 92 -5.18 -10.27 -12.93
CA CYS A 92 -6.62 -10.31 -12.69
C CYS A 92 -7.20 -11.73 -12.62
N GLY A 93 -6.40 -12.71 -12.16
CA GLY A 93 -6.83 -14.08 -11.95
C GLY A 93 -7.92 -14.21 -10.87
N THR A 94 -8.41 -15.44 -10.68
CA THR A 94 -9.41 -15.73 -9.63
C THR A 94 -8.70 -15.88 -8.29
N PRO A 95 -8.90 -14.96 -7.32
CA PRO A 95 -8.29 -15.07 -6.00
C PRO A 95 -8.91 -16.22 -5.19
N PRO A 96 -8.19 -16.75 -4.19
CA PRO A 96 -8.77 -17.68 -3.23
C PRO A 96 -10.04 -17.12 -2.57
N ALA A 97 -10.98 -18.00 -2.23
CA ALA A 97 -12.17 -17.58 -1.50
C ALA A 97 -11.85 -17.14 -0.06
N GLY A 98 -12.67 -16.25 0.48
CA GLY A 98 -12.63 -15.84 1.88
C GLY A 98 -12.13 -14.42 2.11
N SER A 99 -11.73 -14.14 3.34
CA SER A 99 -11.20 -12.86 3.77
C SER A 99 -10.07 -13.07 4.78
N ALA A 100 -9.23 -12.07 4.92
CA ALA A 100 -8.08 -12.10 5.82
C ALA A 100 -8.54 -12.43 7.25
N LYS A 101 -7.84 -13.38 7.86
CA LYS A 101 -8.08 -13.80 9.24
C LYS A 101 -7.57 -12.73 10.20
N ALA A 102 -7.95 -12.83 11.48
CA ALA A 102 -7.27 -12.04 12.50
C ALA A 102 -5.79 -12.43 12.59
N GLY A 103 -4.97 -11.45 12.98
CA GLY A 103 -3.52 -11.62 13.06
C GLY A 103 -2.77 -10.33 12.76
N THR A 104 -1.46 -10.41 12.83
CA THR A 104 -0.56 -9.33 12.44
C THR A 104 -0.25 -9.45 10.95
N TYR A 105 -0.33 -8.33 10.25
CA TYR A 105 0.00 -8.21 8.84
C TYR A 105 1.09 -7.17 8.66
N LEU A 106 1.92 -7.38 7.66
CA LEU A 106 2.86 -6.40 7.14
C LEU A 106 2.27 -5.81 5.85
N VAL A 107 2.27 -4.49 5.75
CA VAL A 107 2.08 -3.80 4.46
C VAL A 107 3.40 -3.20 4.04
N GLU A 108 3.78 -3.47 2.80
CA GLU A 108 4.98 -2.92 2.16
C GLU A 108 4.56 -2.08 0.96
N ALA A 109 5.30 -1.00 0.69
CA ALA A 109 5.16 -0.23 -0.54
C ALA A 109 6.53 -0.11 -1.22
N LYS A 110 6.57 -0.47 -2.51
CA LYS A 110 7.74 -0.37 -3.36
C LYS A 110 7.40 0.54 -4.54
N ALA A 111 8.14 1.64 -4.66
CA ALA A 111 8.02 2.54 -5.80
C ALA A 111 9.34 2.67 -6.54
N GLU A 112 9.28 2.91 -7.84
CA GLU A 112 10.47 3.08 -8.68
C GLU A 112 11.38 4.20 -8.16
N GLY A 113 12.67 3.91 -8.01
CA GLY A 113 13.66 4.88 -7.52
C GLY A 113 13.65 5.11 -6.00
N PHE A 114 12.91 4.30 -5.24
CA PHE A 114 12.83 4.40 -3.78
C PHE A 114 13.12 3.07 -3.09
N GLU A 115 13.70 3.17 -1.89
CA GLU A 115 13.75 2.02 -0.99
C GLU A 115 12.35 1.59 -0.58
N LYS A 116 12.16 0.28 -0.44
CA LYS A 116 10.91 -0.30 0.05
C LYS A 116 10.67 0.17 1.49
N VAL A 117 9.48 0.71 1.74
CA VAL A 117 9.02 1.10 3.07
C VAL A 117 7.95 0.13 3.55
N ARG A 118 7.88 -0.13 4.85
CA ARG A 118 6.95 -1.11 5.42
C ARG A 118 6.46 -0.68 6.79
N THR A 119 5.29 -1.18 7.18
CA THR A 119 4.74 -1.05 8.53
C THR A 119 3.82 -2.23 8.82
N SER A 120 3.55 -2.49 10.10
CA SER A 120 2.63 -3.54 10.52
C SER A 120 1.27 -2.97 10.94
N PHE A 121 0.26 -3.83 10.91
CA PHE A 121 -1.06 -3.56 11.47
C PHE A 121 -1.70 -4.88 11.95
N VAL A 122 -2.71 -4.77 12.80
CA VAL A 122 -3.41 -5.93 13.38
C VAL A 122 -4.86 -5.97 12.91
N LEU A 123 -5.28 -7.14 12.43
CA LEU A 123 -6.70 -7.47 12.29
C LEU A 123 -7.15 -8.21 13.55
N LYS A 124 -8.14 -7.66 14.26
CA LYS A 124 -8.71 -8.28 15.46
C LYS A 124 -9.78 -9.30 15.08
N ASN A 125 -9.88 -10.34 15.89
CA ASN A 125 -11.11 -11.12 15.99
C ASN A 125 -12.18 -10.29 16.71
N ASP A 126 -13.43 -10.70 16.57
CA ASP A 126 -14.51 -10.25 17.43
C ASP A 126 -14.22 -10.61 18.91
#